data_AF-A0A317IBV8-F1
#
_entry.id   AF-A0A317IBV8-F1
#
_cell.length_a   1.000
_cell.length_b   1.000
_cell.length_c   1.000
_cell.angle_alpha   90.00
_cell.angle_beta   90.00
_cell.angle_gamma   90.00
#
_symmetry.space_group_name_H-M   'P 1'
#
loop_
_entity.id
_entity.type
_entity.pdbx_description
1 polymer ?
#
loop_
_entity_poly.entity_id
_entity_poly.type
_entity_poly.pdbx_seq_one_letter_code
_entity_poly.pdbx_strand_id
1 'polypeptide(L)'
;MASVGAYLMHTNHLSDRQLYDYLYNEGLREEAVLFPENPSYAYTIDLTGSGSEEDNQVYLRYYVDEEHRRQWATDWPDDLIPEHEEPPFDRDRHLPKSQFG
;
A
#
# COMPACT_ATOMS: atom_id res chain seq x y z
N MET A 1 -8.39 -12.60 6.19
CA MET A 1 -7.26 -11.67 5.99
C MET A 1 -6.69 -11.27 7.35
N ALA A 2 -7.26 -10.32 8.09
CA ALA A 2 -6.66 -9.85 9.35
C ALA A 2 -6.53 -10.94 10.45
N SER A 3 -7.49 -11.86 10.54
CA SER A 3 -7.45 -12.97 11.52
C SER A 3 -6.32 -13.99 11.29
N VAL A 4 -5.66 -13.95 10.14
CA VAL A 4 -4.52 -14.81 9.78
C VAL A 4 -3.24 -14.00 9.59
N GLY A 5 -3.21 -12.76 10.08
CA GLY A 5 -2.05 -11.86 10.01
C GLY A 5 -1.85 -11.18 8.66
N ALA A 6 -2.84 -11.20 7.76
CA ALA A 6 -2.76 -10.55 6.45
C ALA A 6 -3.55 -9.23 6.40
N TYR A 7 -2.92 -8.15 5.93
CA TYR A 7 -3.45 -6.78 5.95
C TYR A 7 -3.33 -6.11 4.58
N LEU A 8 -4.25 -5.20 4.27
CA LEU A 8 -4.20 -4.34 3.08
C LEU A 8 -3.82 -2.93 3.51
N MET A 9 -3.04 -2.22 2.68
CA MET A 9 -2.76 -0.80 2.87
C MET A 9 -2.77 -0.03 1.54
N HIS A 10 -2.85 1.29 1.63
CA HIS A 10 -2.81 2.20 0.49
C HIS A 10 -3.90 1.95 -0.55
N THR A 11 -5.13 1.68 -0.13
CA THR A 11 -6.24 1.35 -1.04
C THR A 11 -6.99 2.57 -1.56
N ASN A 12 -6.83 3.73 -0.91
CA ASN A 12 -7.62 4.94 -1.15
C ASN A 12 -7.54 5.53 -2.57
N HIS A 13 -6.51 5.24 -3.36
CA HIS A 13 -6.38 5.73 -4.74
C HIS A 13 -7.20 4.93 -5.77
N LEU A 14 -7.64 3.71 -5.43
CA LEU A 14 -8.40 2.85 -6.34
C LEU A 14 -9.90 3.12 -6.21
N SER A 15 -10.68 3.02 -7.29
CA SER A 15 -12.14 2.89 -7.14
C SER A 15 -12.53 1.53 -6.56
N ASP A 16 -13.75 1.39 -6.03
CA ASP A 16 -14.25 0.10 -5.55
C ASP A 16 -14.12 -0.99 -6.63
N ARG A 17 -14.47 -0.68 -7.88
CA ARG A 17 -14.34 -1.64 -8.99
C ARG A 17 -12.89 -2.07 -9.20
N GLN A 18 -11.94 -1.14 -9.18
CA GLN A 18 -10.52 -1.47 -9.36
C GLN A 18 -9.98 -2.30 -8.19
N LEU A 19 -10.34 -1.92 -6.96
CA LEU A 19 -9.95 -2.67 -5.77
C LEU A 19 -10.49 -4.10 -5.82
N TYR A 20 -11.77 -4.28 -6.13
CA TYR A 20 -12.37 -5.62 -6.25
C TYR A 20 -11.77 -6.42 -7.40
N ASP A 21 -11.47 -5.78 -8.53
CA ASP A 21 -10.85 -6.45 -9.68
C ASP A 21 -9.46 -7.00 -9.31
N TYR A 22 -8.62 -6.18 -8.68
CA TYR A 22 -7.31 -6.61 -8.18
C TYR A 22 -7.43 -7.73 -7.14
N LEU A 23 -8.25 -7.52 -6.09
CA LEU A 23 -8.40 -8.52 -5.02
C LEU A 23 -8.90 -9.84 -5.55
N TYR A 24 -9.87 -9.80 -6.47
CA TYR A 24 -10.42 -11.00 -7.05
C TYR A 24 -9.41 -11.64 -8.01
N ASN A 25 -8.92 -10.96 -9.02
CA ASN A 25 -8.10 -11.62 -10.04
C ASN A 25 -6.69 -11.99 -9.56
N GLU A 26 -6.14 -11.24 -8.60
CA GLU A 26 -4.73 -11.30 -8.23
C GLU A 26 -4.53 -11.49 -6.72
N GLY A 27 -4.72 -10.43 -5.92
CA GLY A 27 -4.20 -10.37 -4.55
C GLY A 27 -4.69 -11.47 -3.61
N LEU A 28 -5.94 -11.95 -3.73
CA LEU A 28 -6.44 -13.05 -2.89
C LEU A 28 -6.10 -14.45 -3.43
N ARG A 29 -5.55 -14.53 -4.65
CA ARG A 29 -5.17 -15.79 -5.31
C ARG A 29 -3.68 -16.04 -5.27
N GLU A 30 -2.88 -15.03 -4.93
CA GLU A 30 -1.45 -15.17 -4.72
C GLU A 30 -1.15 -16.12 -3.56
N GLU A 31 -0.16 -17.00 -3.75
CA GLU A 31 0.29 -17.91 -2.69
C GLU A 31 1.07 -17.13 -1.64
N ALA A 32 0.46 -16.93 -0.47
CA ALA A 32 1.10 -16.29 0.67
C ALA A 32 1.50 -17.32 1.75
N VAL A 33 2.73 -17.19 2.26
CA VAL A 33 3.17 -17.95 3.44
C VAL A 33 2.77 -17.18 4.69
N LEU A 34 1.84 -17.72 5.46
CA LEU A 34 1.36 -17.10 6.70
C LEU A 34 1.96 -17.79 7.93
N PHE A 35 2.27 -17.00 8.95
CA PHE A 35 2.73 -17.50 10.26
C PHE A 35 1.74 -17.10 11.35
N PRO A 36 0.52 -17.69 11.38
CA PRO A 36 -0.52 -17.31 12.33
C PRO A 36 -0.13 -17.54 13.80
N GLU A 37 0.85 -18.41 14.06
CA GLU A 37 1.40 -18.72 15.39
C GLU A 37 2.33 -17.62 15.92
N ASN A 38 2.86 -16.75 15.05
CA ASN A 38 3.75 -15.65 15.43
C ASN A 38 2.93 -14.35 15.49
N PRO A 39 2.61 -13.83 16.69
CA PRO A 39 1.81 -12.62 16.83
C PRO A 39 2.44 -11.40 16.15
N SER A 40 3.77 -11.37 16.03
CA SER A 40 4.52 -10.28 15.41
C SER A 40 4.66 -10.42 13.89
N TYR A 41 4.14 -11.50 13.29
CA TYR A 41 4.13 -11.63 11.85
C TYR A 41 2.96 -10.85 11.24
N ALA A 42 3.28 -10.00 10.26
CA ALA A 42 2.30 -9.30 9.45
C ALA A 42 2.65 -9.48 7.98
N TYR A 43 1.70 -10.03 7.22
CA TYR A 43 1.77 -10.06 5.76
C TYR A 43 0.96 -8.88 5.22
N THR A 44 1.63 -7.85 4.74
CA THR A 44 0.95 -6.68 4.21
C THR A 44 1.01 -6.66 2.70
N ILE A 45 -0.15 -6.53 2.08
CA ILE A 45 -0.30 -6.27 0.65
C ILE A 45 -0.47 -4.76 0.49
N ASP A 46 0.52 -4.13 -0.13
CA ASP A 46 0.48 -2.71 -0.49
C ASP A 46 -0.16 -2.56 -1.87
N LEU A 47 -1.25 -1.78 -1.95
CA LEU A 47 -2.00 -1.61 -3.19
C LEU A 47 -1.41 -0.55 -4.11
N THR A 48 -0.31 0.11 -3.73
CA THR A 48 0.46 0.95 -4.67
C THR A 48 1.19 0.10 -5.72
N GLY A 49 1.46 -1.17 -5.42
CA GLY A 49 2.02 -2.15 -6.36
C GLY A 49 3.27 -2.84 -5.82
N SER A 50 4.16 -3.25 -6.72
CA SER A 50 5.37 -4.05 -6.42
C SER A 50 6.67 -3.24 -6.44
N GLY A 51 6.56 -1.91 -6.58
CA GLY A 51 7.70 -0.98 -6.63
C GLY A 51 8.21 -0.70 -8.04
N SER A 52 7.35 -0.80 -9.05
CA SER A 52 7.64 -0.22 -10.38
C SER A 52 7.72 1.31 -10.31
N GLU A 53 8.21 1.96 -11.37
CA GLU A 53 8.23 3.42 -11.44
C GLU A 53 6.80 3.99 -11.32
N GLU A 54 5.84 3.36 -11.99
CA GLU A 54 4.43 3.74 -11.91
C GLU A 54 3.87 3.57 -10.49
N ASP A 55 4.24 2.51 -9.79
CA ASP A 55 3.82 2.25 -8.40
C ASP A 55 4.41 3.31 -7.45
N ASN A 56 5.69 3.66 -7.64
CA ASN A 56 6.37 4.70 -6.87
C ASN A 56 5.70 6.06 -7.09
N GLN A 57 5.30 6.37 -8.33
CA GLN A 57 4.56 7.61 -8.64
C GLN A 57 3.20 7.66 -7.92
N VAL A 58 2.49 6.53 -7.79
CA VAL A 58 1.26 6.45 -6.99
C VAL A 58 1.55 6.68 -5.51
N TYR A 59 2.56 6.02 -4.97
CA TYR A 59 2.97 6.19 -3.57
C TYR A 59 3.35 7.65 -3.26
N LEU A 60 4.19 8.24 -4.12
CA LEU A 60 4.66 9.62 -3.99
C LEU A 60 3.55 10.67 -4.16
N ARG A 61 2.54 10.37 -4.98
CA ARG A 61 1.40 11.26 -5.18
C ARG A 61 0.45 11.25 -3.98
N TYR A 62 0.14 10.09 -3.40
CA TYR A 62 -1.00 9.97 -2.48
C TYR A 62 -0.66 9.69 -1.01
N TYR A 63 0.49 9.06 -0.71
CA TYR A 63 0.69 8.42 0.61
C TYR A 63 1.97 8.83 1.33
N VAL A 64 2.98 9.24 0.57
CA VAL A 64 4.24 9.70 1.16
C VAL A 64 4.02 10.97 1.99
N ASP A 65 4.68 11.05 3.15
CA ASP A 65 4.70 12.29 3.92
C ASP A 65 5.83 13.22 3.46
N GLU A 66 5.81 14.45 3.97
CA GLU A 66 6.78 15.48 3.58
C GLU A 66 8.22 15.14 4.00
N GLU A 67 8.43 14.36 5.06
CA GLU A 67 9.77 13.93 5.49
C GLU A 67 10.35 12.93 4.47
N HIS A 68 9.58 11.90 4.14
CA HIS A 68 9.95 10.89 3.16
C HIS A 68 10.09 11.47 1.74
N ARG A 69 9.30 12.49 1.38
CA ARG A 69 9.48 13.21 0.10
C ARG A 69 10.84 13.90 0.01
N ARG A 70 11.28 14.55 1.09
CA ARG A 70 12.61 15.20 1.13
C ARG A 70 13.74 14.18 1.08
N GLN A 71 13.55 13.05 1.76
CA GLN A 71 14.50 11.94 1.70
C GLN A 71 14.58 11.40 0.27
N TRP A 72 13.44 11.19 -0.40
CA TRP A 72 13.41 10.75 -1.81
C TRP A 72 14.15 11.73 -2.73
N ALA A 73 13.89 13.03 -2.59
CA ALA A 73 14.58 14.06 -3.39
C ALA A 73 16.11 14.09 -3.18
N THR A 74 16.57 13.61 -2.02
CA THR A 74 17.99 13.53 -1.68
C THR A 74 18.62 12.28 -2.27
N ASP A 75 17.93 11.14 -2.16
CA ASP A 75 18.43 9.84 -2.60
C ASP A 75 18.34 9.68 -4.12
N TRP A 76 17.32 10.27 -4.75
CA TRP A 76 17.05 10.24 -6.19
C TRP A 76 16.76 11.64 -6.73
N PRO A 77 17.78 12.49 -6.89
CA PRO A 77 17.61 13.89 -7.29
C PRO A 77 17.12 14.08 -8.73
N ASP A 78 17.24 13.06 -9.57
CA ASP A 78 16.79 13.08 -10.97
C ASP A 78 15.33 12.61 -11.13
N ASP A 79 14.73 12.01 -10.08
CA ASP A 79 13.35 11.55 -10.12
C ASP A 79 12.37 12.72 -10.04
N LEU A 80 11.33 12.65 -10.85
CA LEU A 80 10.23 13.62 -10.78
C LEU A 80 9.29 13.21 -9.65
N ILE A 81 9.31 13.98 -8.56
CA ILE A 81 8.36 13.80 -7.47
C ILE A 81 7.06 14.55 -7.83
N PRO A 82 5.92 13.84 -8.03
CA PRO A 82 4.65 14.47 -8.37
C PRO A 82 4.16 15.36 -7.22
N GLU A 83 3.33 16.36 -7.52
CA GLU A 83 2.63 17.10 -6.45
C GLU A 83 1.77 16.13 -5.62
N HIS A 84 1.72 16.38 -4.31
CA HIS A 84 0.88 15.59 -3.41
C HIS A 84 -0.60 15.85 -3.69
N GLU A 85 -1.37 14.78 -3.79
CA GLU A 85 -2.82 14.80 -3.96
C GLU A 85 -3.47 13.96 -2.87
N GLU A 86 -4.58 14.43 -2.32
CA GLU A 86 -5.38 13.61 -1.41
C GLU A 86 -6.06 12.49 -2.21
N PRO A 87 -5.99 11.23 -1.74
CA PRO A 87 -6.60 10.15 -2.48
C PRO A 87 -8.14 10.28 -2.48
N PRO A 88 -8.82 9.82 -3.55
CA PRO A 88 -10.25 10.04 -3.78
C PRO A 88 -11.20 9.38 -2.76
N PHE A 89 -10.71 8.47 -1.91
CA PHE A 89 -11.52 7.71 -0.95
C PHE A 89 -10.86 7.68 0.44
N ASP A 90 -11.63 7.38 1.49
CA ASP A 90 -11.17 7.31 2.88
C ASP A 90 -11.48 5.93 3.50
N ARG A 91 -11.00 4.86 2.85
CA ARG A 91 -11.21 3.46 3.27
C ARG A 91 -10.13 2.98 4.23
N ASP A 92 -8.88 3.40 4.04
CA ASP A 92 -7.73 2.90 4.79
C ASP A 92 -7.83 3.14 6.30
N ARG A 93 -8.55 4.19 6.75
CA ARG A 93 -8.80 4.43 8.17
C ARG A 93 -9.69 3.37 8.84
N HIS A 94 -10.47 2.65 8.04
CA HIS A 94 -11.41 1.62 8.48
C HIS A 94 -10.85 0.22 8.32
N LEU A 95 -9.72 0.07 7.62
CA LEU A 95 -9.07 -1.22 7.45
C LEU A 95 -8.44 -1.68 8.78
N PRO A 96 -8.48 -2.98 9.07
CA PRO A 96 -7.69 -3.54 10.16
C PRO A 96 -6.21 -3.22 9.94
N LYS A 97 -5.54 -2.75 10.98
CA LYS A 97 -4.10 -2.51 10.97
C LYS A 97 -3.40 -3.58 11.79
N SER A 98 -2.21 -3.97 11.37
CA SER A 98 -1.34 -4.77 12.21
C SER A 98 -1.02 -3.99 13.49
N GLN A 99 -0.94 -4.68 14.62
CA GLN A 99 -0.40 -4.10 15.86
C GLN A 99 1.13 -4.01 15.82
N PHE A 100 1.74 -4.64 14.81
CA PHE A 100 3.17 -4.70 14.56
C PHE A 100 3.40 -4.16 13.14
N GLY A 101 3.83 -2.90 13.07
CA GLY A 101 4.03 -2.11 11.86
C GLY A 101 4.58 -0.76 12.24
#